data_AF-A0A0W1AMQ2-F1
#
_entry.id   AF-A0A0W1AMQ2-F1
#
_cell.length_a   1.000
_cell.length_b   1.000
_cell.length_c   1.000
_cell.angle_alpha   90.00
_cell.angle_beta   90.00
_cell.angle_gamma   90.00
#
_symmetry.space_group_name_H-M   'P 1'
#
loop_
_entity.id
_entity.type
_entity.pdbx_description
1 polymer ?
#
loop_
_entity_poly.entity_id
_entity_poly.type
_entity_poly.pdbx_seq_one_letter_code
_entity_poly.pdbx_strand_id
1 'polypeptide(L)' 'MECAIESIKQYVRTANYLSAAQIYLMNNCLLEQPLTFADIKPRLLGHWGTCPGIAKTR' A
#
# COMPACT_ATOMS: atom_id res chain seq x y z
N MET A 1 -1.64 24.46 10.80
CA MET A 1 -1.34 24.22 9.37
C MET A 1 -0.43 23.00 9.18
N GLU A 2 0.70 22.93 9.89
CA GLU A 2 1.67 21.83 9.79
C GLU A 2 1.08 20.44 10.09
N CYS A 3 0.22 20.34 11.12
CA CYS A 3 -0.43 19.08 11.49
C CYS A 3 -1.30 18.50 10.36
N ALA A 4 -2.01 19.33 9.59
CA ALA A 4 -2.88 18.88 8.50
C ALA A 4 -2.07 18.30 7.32
N ILE A 5 -0.94 18.94 6.98
CA ILE A 5 -0.03 18.45 5.94
C ILE A 5 0.54 17.09 6.33
N GLU A 6 0.89 16.91 7.60
CA GLU A 6 1.41 15.64 8.09
C GLU A 6 0.35 14.53 8.07
N SER A 7 -0.89 14.82 8.45
CA SER A 7 -2.00 13.86 8.34
C SER A 7 -2.25 13.42 6.89
N ILE A 8 -2.17 14.33 5.92
CA ILE A 8 -2.30 14.01 4.50
C ILE A 8 -1.16 13.09 4.04
N LYS A 9 0.08 13.38 4.43
CA LYS A 9 1.23 12.51 4.11
C LYS A 9 1.04 11.10 4.70
N GLN A 10 0.58 11.02 5.94
CA GLN A 10 0.27 9.73 6.58
C GLN A 10 -0.80 8.97 5.81
N TYR A 11 -1.91 9.62 5.47
CA TYR A 11 -2.98 9.03 4.67
C TYR A 11 -2.47 8.49 3.33
N VAL A 12 -1.72 9.30 2.57
CA VAL A 12 -1.17 8.89 1.26
C VAL A 12 -0.25 7.68 1.39
N ARG A 13 0.63 7.65 2.40
CA ARG A 13 1.51 6.49 2.64
C ARG A 13 0.72 5.24 3.00
N THR A 14 -0.29 5.37 3.87
CA THR A 14 -1.14 4.24 4.28
C THR A 14 -1.95 3.72 3.10
N ALA A 15 -2.58 4.58 2.30
CA ALA A 15 -3.32 4.19 1.11
C ALA A 15 -2.43 3.49 0.07
N ASN A 16 -1.22 3.98 -0.14
CA ASN A 16 -0.24 3.35 -1.02
C ASN A 16 0.19 1.97 -0.52
N TYR A 17 0.46 1.83 0.79
CA TYR A 17 0.83 0.56 1.39
C TYR A 17 -0.29 -0.48 1.24
N LEU A 18 -1.53 -0.11 1.57
CA LEU A 18 -2.68 -0.99 1.44
C LEU A 18 -2.94 -1.39 -0.02
N SER A 19 -2.77 -0.47 -0.96
CA SER A 19 -2.91 -0.76 -2.39
C SER A 19 -1.84 -1.75 -2.87
N ALA A 20 -0.59 -1.58 -2.44
CA ALA A 20 0.48 -2.53 -2.74
C ALA A 20 0.21 -3.89 -2.10
N ALA A 21 -0.18 -3.93 -0.82
CA ALA A 21 -0.53 -5.16 -0.13
C ALA A 21 -1.66 -5.91 -0.85
N GLN A 22 -2.72 -5.21 -1.28
CA GLN A 22 -3.81 -5.80 -2.04
C GLN A 22 -3.38 -6.38 -3.39
N ILE A 23 -2.41 -5.78 -4.08
CA ILE A 23 -1.92 -6.27 -5.38
C ILE A 23 -1.00 -7.49 -5.20
N TYR A 24 -0.09 -7.43 -4.22
CA TYR A 24 1.05 -8.35 -4.15
C TYR A 24 0.96 -9.40 -3.04
N LEU A 25 0.32 -9.12 -1.92
CA LEU A 25 0.37 -9.99 -0.73
C LEU A 25 -0.92 -10.79 -0.57
N MET A 26 -0.78 -12.08 -0.27
CA MET A 26 -1.88 -12.96 0.16
C MET A 26 -1.88 -13.19 1.67
N ASN A 27 -0.73 -13.05 2.32
CA ASN A 27 -0.54 -13.17 3.77
C ASN A 27 0.39 -12.06 4.28
N ASN A 28 0.55 -11.95 5.60
CA ASN A 28 1.50 -11.03 6.25
C ASN A 28 1.36 -9.57 5.75
N CYS A 29 0.12 -9.12 5.53
CA CYS A 29 -0.18 -7.81 4.91
C CYS A 29 0.31 -6.60 5.71
N LEU A 30 0.67 -6.78 6.99
CA LEU A 30 1.22 -5.74 7.87
C LEU A 30 2.73 -5.94 8.13
N LEU A 31 3.36 -6.95 7.54
CA LEU A 31 4.77 -7.29 7.72
C LEU A 31 5.17 -7.47 9.19
N GLU A 32 4.34 -8.16 9.99
CA GLU A 32 4.63 -8.48 11.40
C GLU A 32 5.80 -9.48 11.53
N GLN A 33 6.11 -10.19 10.46
CA GLN A 33 7.25 -11.10 10.31
C GLN A 33 8.04 -10.74 9.05
N PRO A 34 9.34 -11.12 8.93
CA PRO A 34 10.11 -10.92 7.70
C PRO A 34 9.41 -11.50 6.48
N LEU A 35 9.34 -10.71 5.39
CA LEU A 35 8.64 -11.09 4.17
C LEU A 35 9.27 -12.33 3.51
N THR A 36 8.44 -13.29 3.12
CA THR A 36 8.85 -14.49 2.40
C THR A 36 8.12 -14.62 1.07
N PHE A 37 8.61 -15.48 0.17
CA PHE A 37 7.90 -15.77 -1.09
C PHE A 37 6.51 -16.38 -0.87
N ALA A 38 6.26 -17.06 0.26
CA ALA A 38 4.98 -17.64 0.60
C ALA A 38 3.90 -16.59 0.91
N ASP A 39 4.30 -15.35 1.19
CA ASP A 39 3.39 -14.23 1.44
C ASP A 39 2.90 -13.56 0.15
N ILE A 40 3.57 -13.81 -0.97
CA ILE A 40 3.29 -13.21 -2.27
C ILE A 40 2.23 -14.03 -3.01
N LYS A 41 1.24 -13.34 -3.60
CA LYS A 41 0.22 -13.98 -4.43
C LYS A 41 0.87 -14.75 -5.59
N PRO A 42 0.50 -16.02 -5.84
CA PRO A 42 0.98 -16.79 -6.99
C PRO A 42 0.62 -16.18 -8.34
N ARG A 43 -0.48 -15.40 -8.38
CA ARG A 43 -0.91 -14.64 -9.56
C ARG A 43 -1.16 -13.19 -9.16
N LEU A 44 -0.41 -12.28 -9.77
CA LEU A 44 -0.53 -10.84 -9.54
C LEU A 44 -1.62 -10.26 -10.46
N LEU A 45 -2.61 -9.62 -9.86
CA LEU A 45 -3.70 -8.95 -10.58
C LEU A 45 -3.90 -7.55 -9.98
N GLY A 46 -3.88 -6.53 -10.83
CA GLY A 46 -4.02 -5.12 -10.45
C GLY A 46 -3.05 -4.22 -11.20
N HIS A 47 -3.27 -2.90 -11.12
CA HIS A 47 -2.43 -1.89 -11.75
C HIS A 47 -1.88 -0.94 -10.70
N TRP A 48 -0.58 -1.03 -10.42
CA TRP A 48 0.06 -0.14 -9.46
C TRP A 48 0.19 1.30 -9.97
N GLY A 49 0.46 1.49 -11.26
CA GLY A 49 0.87 2.80 -11.80
C GLY A 49 -0.09 3.96 -11.54
N THR A 50 -1.40 3.70 -11.42
CA THR A 50 -2.41 4.73 -11.17
C THR A 50 -2.71 4.92 -9.67
N CYS A 51 -2.39 3.94 -8.82
CA CYS A 51 -2.75 3.96 -7.40
C CYS A 51 -2.16 5.15 -6.62
N PRO A 52 -0.84 5.48 -6.71
CA PRO A 52 -0.27 6.61 -5.99
C PRO A 52 -0.82 7.98 -6.42
N GLY A 53 -1.16 8.12 -7.71
CA GLY A 53 -1.79 9.33 -8.23
C GLY A 53 -3.16 9.56 -7.61
N ILE A 54 -4.02 8.53 -7.62
CA ILE A 54 -5.36 8.57 -7.04
C ILE A 54 -5.30 8.89 -5.54
N ALA A 55 -4.43 8.20 -4.79
CA ALA A 55 -4.29 8.39 -3.35
C ALA A 55 -3.89 9.83 -2.96
N LYS A 56 -3.13 10.52 -3.82
CA LYS A 56 -2.70 11.91 -3.61
C LYS A 56 -3.75 12.94 -4.02
N THR A 57 -4.58 12.63 -5.02
CA THR A 57 -5.57 13.56 -5.59
C THR A 57 -6.94 13.52 -4.90
N ARG A 58 -7.18 12.53 -4.05
CA ARG A 58 -8.43 12.31 -3.33
C ARG A 58 -8.37 12.80 -1.88
#